data_AF-A0A954C9T3-F1
#
_entry.id   AF-A0A954C9T3-F1
#
_cell.length_a   1.000
_cell.length_b   1.000
_cell.length_c   1.000
_cell.angle_alpha   90.00
_cell.angle_beta   90.00
_cell.angle_gamma   90.00
#
_symmetry.space_group_name_H-M   'P 1'
#
loop_
_entity.id
_entity.type
_entity.pdbx_description
1 polymer ?
#
loop_
_entity_poly.entity_id
_entity_poly.type
_entity_poly.pdbx_seq_one_letter_code
_entity_poly.pdbx_strand_id
1 'polypeptide(L)'
;MKHPRLRAAAMAGALASSLALASAPTAWAGADPFIGEVMLLGGSWCPRDWAPADGRLLPINNNPALFSLIGNYYGGDGRTNFALPDLRGRTPIGAGQGPGLAPYQLGQKGGAESVTLSADQKPAQTNGGNQPVHIRDPYLAMTWCIALQGQYPSHP
;
A
#
# COMPACT_ATOMS: atom_id res chain seq x y z
N MET A 1 31.99 72.28 -7.16
CA MET A 1 30.79 72.83 -6.47
C MET A 1 29.53 72.28 -7.13
N LYS A 2 28.49 71.98 -6.33
CA LYS A 2 27.05 71.92 -6.70
C LYS A 2 26.62 71.16 -7.98
N HIS A 3 26.10 69.94 -7.80
CA HIS A 3 24.81 69.55 -8.43
C HIS A 3 23.70 70.48 -7.89
N PRO A 4 22.61 70.82 -8.62
CA PRO A 4 21.48 69.88 -8.91
C PRO A 4 20.69 70.26 -10.22
N ARG A 5 19.43 69.89 -10.56
CA ARG A 5 18.30 69.03 -10.06
C ARG A 5 17.70 68.23 -11.24
N LEU A 6 16.78 67.30 -10.95
CA LEU A 6 16.00 66.47 -11.90
C LEU A 6 15.02 67.25 -12.80
N ARG A 7 14.68 66.66 -13.96
CA ARG A 7 13.30 66.62 -14.51
C ARG A 7 12.96 65.19 -14.94
N ALA A 8 11.69 64.81 -14.82
CA ALA A 8 11.22 63.42 -14.93
C ALA A 8 10.33 63.19 -16.17
N ALA A 9 9.94 61.91 -16.33
CA ALA A 9 8.85 61.35 -17.14
C ALA A 9 9.14 60.89 -18.59
N ALA A 10 9.19 59.58 -18.76
CA ALA A 10 8.36 58.83 -19.72
C ALA A 10 8.28 57.34 -19.30
N MET A 11 7.08 56.76 -19.25
CA MET A 11 6.89 55.31 -19.08
C MET A 11 6.93 54.62 -20.45
N ALA A 12 7.60 53.47 -20.56
CA ALA A 12 7.20 52.34 -21.42
C ALA A 12 8.19 51.17 -21.20
N GLY A 13 7.70 49.99 -20.81
CA GLY A 13 8.58 48.83 -20.59
C GLY A 13 8.01 47.76 -19.67
N ALA A 14 6.77 47.32 -19.93
CA ALA A 14 6.21 46.16 -19.23
C ALA A 14 6.88 44.87 -19.73
N LEU A 15 8.06 44.55 -19.20
CA LEU A 15 8.60 43.20 -19.30
C LEU A 15 7.84 42.33 -18.30
N ALA A 16 6.92 41.53 -18.83
CA ALA A 16 6.19 40.55 -18.06
C ALA A 16 7.18 39.56 -17.42
N SER A 17 7.41 39.71 -16.12
CA SER A 17 8.01 38.68 -15.30
C SER A 17 7.12 37.45 -15.40
N SER A 18 7.47 36.53 -16.30
CA SER A 18 6.76 35.28 -16.48
C SER A 18 6.71 34.59 -15.13
N LEU A 19 5.51 34.51 -14.53
CA LEU A 19 5.25 33.52 -13.51
C LEU A 19 5.53 32.18 -14.17
N ALA A 20 6.72 31.63 -13.92
CA ALA A 20 6.91 30.22 -14.04
C ALA A 20 5.91 29.62 -13.06
N LEU A 21 4.79 29.12 -13.59
CA LEU A 21 4.10 28.03 -12.93
C LEU A 21 5.10 26.88 -12.92
N ALA A 22 5.95 26.88 -11.88
CA ALA A 22 6.47 25.65 -11.35
C ALA A 22 5.22 24.81 -11.10
N SER A 23 4.97 23.86 -11.99
CA SER A 23 3.99 22.82 -11.75
C SER A 23 4.47 22.15 -10.47
N ALA A 24 3.87 22.52 -9.35
CA ALA A 24 4.03 21.77 -8.12
C ALA A 24 3.78 20.31 -8.53
N PRO A 25 4.69 19.37 -8.23
CA PRO A 25 4.34 17.97 -8.38
C PRO A 25 3.00 17.81 -7.67
N THR A 26 2.02 17.16 -8.32
CA THR A 26 0.66 17.07 -7.79
C THR A 26 0.71 16.33 -6.46
N ALA A 27 0.90 17.11 -5.39
CA ALA A 27 1.01 16.63 -4.03
C ALA A 27 -0.38 16.18 -3.66
N TRP A 28 -0.61 14.88 -3.80
CA TRP A 28 -1.78 14.25 -3.25
C TRP A 28 -1.75 14.55 -1.75
N ALA A 29 -2.88 15.04 -1.22
CA ALA A 29 -2.97 15.41 0.17
C ALA A 29 -2.82 14.14 1.04
N GLY A 30 -1.62 13.96 1.56
CA GLY A 30 -1.19 12.87 2.41
C GLY A 30 0.13 13.29 3.06
N ALA A 31 0.35 12.86 4.30
CA ALA A 31 1.68 12.96 4.91
C ALA A 31 2.69 12.15 4.08
N ASP A 32 3.99 12.40 4.25
CA ASP A 32 4.99 11.44 3.82
C ASP A 32 4.63 10.07 4.44
N PRO A 33 4.38 9.03 3.65
CA PRO A 33 3.89 7.76 4.19
C PRO A 33 4.95 7.14 5.10
N PHE A 34 4.52 6.28 6.02
CA PHE A 34 5.49 5.45 6.74
C PHE A 34 5.98 4.31 5.84
N ILE A 35 7.26 3.96 5.93
CA ILE A 35 7.79 2.78 5.22
C ILE A 35 7.00 1.54 5.69
N GLY A 36 6.48 0.76 4.75
CA GLY A 36 5.64 -0.41 5.06
C GLY A 36 4.16 -0.10 5.33
N GLU A 37 3.73 1.17 5.26
CA GLU A 37 2.32 1.54 5.26
C GLU A 37 1.59 0.90 4.07
N VAL A 38 0.35 0.45 4.30
CA VAL A 38 -0.48 -0.20 3.28
C VAL A 38 -1.73 0.65 3.02
N MET A 39 -1.94 1.05 1.77
CA MET A 39 -3.11 1.81 1.33
C MET A 39 -3.97 1.03 0.32
N LEU A 40 -5.24 1.42 0.22
CA LEU A 40 -6.22 0.87 -0.70
C LEU A 40 -6.55 1.89 -1.79
N LEU A 41 -6.47 1.50 -3.07
CA LEU A 41 -6.80 2.35 -4.21
C LEU A 41 -7.87 1.72 -5.11
N GLY A 42 -8.72 2.56 -5.69
CA GLY A 42 -9.61 2.18 -6.79
C GLY A 42 -8.94 2.13 -8.17
N GLY A 43 -7.69 2.60 -8.28
CA GLY A 43 -6.89 2.50 -9.52
C GLY A 43 -6.22 1.13 -9.68
N SER A 44 -5.81 0.76 -10.90
CA SER A 44 -5.20 -0.54 -11.20
C SER A 44 -3.67 -0.58 -11.07
N TRP A 45 -3.04 0.52 -10.66
CA TRP A 45 -1.59 0.63 -10.46
C TRP A 45 -1.26 1.30 -9.12
N CYS A 46 -0.11 0.94 -8.57
CA CYS A 46 0.45 1.66 -7.43
C CYS A 46 1.19 2.93 -7.89
N PRO A 47 1.22 3.98 -7.07
CA PRO A 47 2.00 5.18 -7.35
C PRO A 47 3.51 4.93 -7.34
N ARG A 48 4.29 5.94 -7.74
CA ARG A 48 5.74 5.96 -7.53
C ARG A 48 6.06 5.75 -6.04
N ASP A 49 7.11 4.98 -5.77
CA ASP A 49 7.61 4.61 -4.44
C ASP A 49 6.69 3.71 -3.60
N TRP A 50 5.61 3.19 -4.23
CA TRP A 50 4.75 2.13 -3.72
C TRP A 50 4.86 0.88 -4.60
N ALA A 51 4.65 -0.30 -4.02
CA ALA A 51 4.53 -1.56 -4.75
C ALA A 51 3.17 -2.24 -4.49
N PRO A 52 2.63 -3.03 -5.44
CA PRO A 52 1.47 -3.87 -5.17
C PRO A 52 1.73 -4.85 -4.02
N ALA A 53 0.76 -5.01 -3.13
CA ALA A 53 0.76 -6.05 -2.09
C ALA A 53 0.34 -7.40 -2.69
N ASP A 54 1.19 -7.95 -3.56
CA ASP A 54 0.96 -9.14 -4.38
C ASP A 54 1.87 -10.34 -4.04
N GLY A 55 2.56 -10.30 -2.90
CA GLY A 55 3.45 -11.39 -2.48
C GLY A 55 4.80 -11.46 -3.21
N ARG A 56 5.14 -10.50 -4.07
CA ARG A 56 6.44 -10.49 -4.79
C ARG A 56 7.63 -10.50 -3.82
N LEU A 57 8.71 -11.13 -4.26
CA LEU A 57 10.01 -11.04 -3.60
C LEU A 57 10.73 -9.74 -3.99
N LEU A 58 11.30 -9.05 -3.00
CA LEU A 58 12.17 -7.90 -3.17
C LEU A 58 13.56 -8.18 -2.59
N PRO A 59 14.64 -7.66 -3.20
CA PRO A 59 15.98 -7.77 -2.64
C PRO A 59 16.14 -6.84 -1.42
N ILE A 60 16.70 -7.37 -0.34
CA ILE A 60 16.97 -6.64 0.91
C ILE A 60 17.92 -5.47 0.65
N ASN A 61 18.96 -5.67 -0.17
CA ASN A 61 19.96 -4.66 -0.48
C ASN A 61 19.39 -3.35 -1.05
N ASN A 62 18.23 -3.39 -1.73
CA ASN A 62 17.58 -2.21 -2.30
C ASN A 62 16.46 -1.65 -1.41
N ASN A 63 16.01 -2.40 -0.39
CA ASN A 63 14.90 -2.03 0.50
C ASN A 63 15.20 -2.35 1.98
N PRO A 64 16.39 -1.97 2.52
CA PRO A 64 16.81 -2.42 3.85
C PRO A 64 15.89 -1.89 4.96
N ALA A 65 15.41 -0.64 4.83
CA ALA A 65 14.49 -0.03 5.79
C ALA A 65 13.14 -0.75 5.87
N LEU A 66 12.57 -1.17 4.74
CA LEU A 66 11.33 -1.95 4.72
C LEU A 66 11.54 -3.34 5.32
N PHE A 67 12.66 -3.99 5.01
CA PHE A 67 13.00 -5.29 5.60
C PHE A 67 13.17 -5.22 7.12
N SER A 68 13.76 -4.15 7.67
CA SER A 68 13.84 -3.93 9.13
C SER A 68 12.48 -3.85 9.83
N LEU A 69 11.40 -3.51 9.10
CA LEU A 69 10.04 -3.37 9.65
C LEU A 69 9.20 -4.64 9.48
N ILE A 70 9.20 -5.25 8.27
CA ILE A 70 8.33 -6.40 7.95
C ILE A 70 9.05 -7.75 7.93
N GLY A 71 10.38 -7.77 8.08
CA GLY A 71 11.19 -8.99 8.10
C GLY A 71 10.91 -9.91 6.92
N ASN A 72 10.77 -11.21 7.21
CA ASN A 72 10.39 -12.25 6.26
C ASN A 72 9.01 -12.88 6.56
N TYR A 73 8.14 -12.20 7.31
CA TYR A 73 6.82 -12.75 7.74
C TYR A 73 5.94 -13.24 6.59
N TYR A 74 6.08 -12.65 5.39
CA TYR A 74 5.29 -13.00 4.21
C TYR A 74 6.00 -14.00 3.26
N GLY A 75 7.27 -14.33 3.54
CA GLY A 75 8.13 -15.19 2.73
C GLY A 75 9.50 -14.58 2.40
N GLY A 76 10.26 -15.29 1.55
CA GLY A 76 11.65 -14.98 1.20
C GLY A 76 12.67 -15.70 2.08
N ASP A 77 13.96 -15.53 1.79
CA ASP A 77 15.06 -16.20 2.51
C ASP A 77 15.51 -15.46 3.78
N GLY A 78 15.11 -14.20 3.98
CA GLY A 78 15.50 -13.35 5.10
C GLY A 78 16.99 -12.98 5.12
N ARG A 79 17.71 -13.18 4.01
CA ARG A 79 19.17 -12.94 3.87
C ARG A 79 19.52 -12.13 2.63
N THR A 80 18.91 -12.44 1.50
CA THR A 80 19.04 -11.71 0.24
C THR A 80 17.72 -11.08 -0.19
N ASN A 81 16.59 -11.68 0.19
CA ASN A 81 15.25 -11.28 -0.22
C ASN A 81 14.18 -11.50 0.87
N PHE A 82 13.09 -10.78 0.71
CA PHE A 82 11.87 -10.89 1.52
C PHE A 82 10.64 -10.72 0.62
N ALA A 83 9.50 -11.28 1.02
CA ALA A 83 8.23 -11.07 0.31
C ALA A 83 7.45 -9.88 0.87
N LEU A 84 6.74 -9.18 -0.01
CA LEU A 84 5.65 -8.28 0.39
C LEU A 84 4.43 -9.07 0.90
N PRO A 85 3.48 -8.44 1.60
CA PRO A 85 2.16 -9.02 1.83
C PRO A 85 1.51 -9.43 0.51
N ASP A 86 0.71 -10.50 0.52
CA ASP A 86 -0.17 -10.89 -0.60
C ASP A 86 -1.62 -10.71 -0.16
N LEU A 87 -2.25 -9.63 -0.62
CA LEU A 87 -3.63 -9.26 -0.30
C LEU A 87 -4.60 -9.56 -1.46
N ARG A 88 -4.13 -10.24 -2.52
CA ARG A 88 -4.98 -10.64 -3.64
C ARG A 88 -5.92 -11.75 -3.19
N GLY A 89 -7.23 -11.52 -3.33
CA GLY A 89 -8.25 -12.43 -2.82
C GLY A 89 -8.27 -12.55 -1.28
N ARG A 90 -7.69 -11.60 -0.54
CA ARG A 90 -7.61 -11.68 0.92
C ARG A 90 -8.02 -10.36 1.56
N THR A 91 -8.90 -10.45 2.55
CA THR A 91 -9.18 -9.34 3.46
C THR A 91 -8.14 -9.37 4.59
N PRO A 92 -7.41 -8.26 4.86
CA PRO A 92 -6.51 -8.20 6.00
C PRO A 92 -7.30 -8.28 7.32
N ILE A 93 -6.73 -8.94 8.32
CA ILE A 93 -7.25 -9.02 9.69
C ILE A 93 -6.18 -8.55 10.68
N GLY A 94 -6.60 -8.12 11.87
CA GLY A 94 -5.66 -7.74 12.93
C GLY A 94 -4.83 -8.95 13.40
N ALA A 95 -3.51 -8.79 13.43
CA ALA A 95 -2.60 -9.74 14.07
C ALA A 95 -2.56 -9.52 15.58
N GLY A 96 -2.25 -10.57 16.35
CA GLY A 96 -2.13 -10.55 17.80
C GLY A 96 -3.02 -11.58 18.50
N GLN A 97 -3.20 -11.40 19.81
CA GLN A 97 -4.12 -12.18 20.63
C GLN A 97 -5.08 -11.23 21.35
N GLY A 98 -6.32 -11.65 21.56
CA GLY A 98 -7.31 -10.89 22.33
C GLY A 98 -8.18 -11.82 23.18
N PRO A 99 -8.74 -11.36 24.32
CA PRO A 99 -9.62 -12.19 25.14
C PRO A 99 -10.81 -12.72 24.34
N GLY A 100 -10.98 -14.04 24.29
CA GLY A 100 -12.04 -14.70 23.52
C GLY A 100 -11.84 -14.74 21.99
N LEU A 101 -10.69 -14.28 21.48
CA LEU A 101 -10.33 -14.33 20.06
C LEU A 101 -9.29 -15.42 19.79
N ALA A 102 -9.30 -15.96 18.58
CA ALA A 102 -8.21 -16.83 18.10
C ALA A 102 -6.90 -16.01 17.94
N PRO A 103 -5.74 -16.59 18.25
CA PRO A 103 -4.46 -15.94 18.02
C PRO A 103 -4.13 -15.91 16.52
N TYR A 104 -3.77 -14.74 15.99
CA TYR A 104 -3.34 -14.56 14.61
C TYR A 104 -1.90 -14.04 14.53
N GLN A 105 -1.03 -14.76 13.84
CA GLN A 105 0.35 -14.33 13.61
C GLN A 105 0.44 -13.38 12.42
N LEU A 106 1.36 -12.42 12.46
CA LEU A 106 1.63 -11.55 11.31
C LEU A 106 2.14 -12.41 10.13
N GLY A 107 1.60 -12.18 8.93
CA GLY A 107 1.88 -13.01 7.75
C GLY A 107 1.09 -14.32 7.66
N GLN A 108 0.31 -14.69 8.68
CA GLN A 108 -0.53 -15.90 8.64
C GLN A 108 -1.59 -15.81 7.53
N LYS A 109 -1.61 -16.82 6.66
CA LYS A 109 -2.62 -16.97 5.60
C LYS A 109 -3.68 -17.97 6.08
N GLY A 110 -4.94 -17.57 6.03
CA GLY A 110 -6.09 -18.40 6.42
C GLY A 110 -7.28 -18.24 5.48
N GLY A 111 -8.34 -19.01 5.74
CA GLY A 111 -9.58 -19.04 4.96
C GLY A 111 -9.49 -19.83 3.64
N ALA A 112 -10.65 -20.06 3.02
CA ALA A 112 -10.79 -20.69 1.71
C ALA A 112 -11.80 -19.88 0.87
N GLU A 113 -11.57 -19.78 -0.44
CA GLU A 113 -12.45 -19.00 -1.34
C GLU A 113 -13.78 -19.70 -1.64
N SER A 114 -13.74 -21.04 -1.60
CA SER A 114 -14.88 -21.94 -1.65
C SER A 114 -14.59 -23.15 -0.77
N VAL A 115 -15.63 -23.78 -0.25
CA VAL A 115 -15.53 -25.11 0.39
C VAL A 115 -16.37 -26.09 -0.40
N THR A 116 -15.78 -27.24 -0.69
CA THR A 116 -16.51 -28.39 -1.20
C THR A 116 -16.91 -29.25 0.00
N LEU A 117 -18.21 -29.44 0.20
CA LEU A 117 -18.71 -30.31 1.28
C LEU A 117 -18.44 -31.77 0.92
N SER A 118 -17.79 -32.51 1.83
CA SER A 118 -17.60 -33.96 1.65
C SER A 118 -18.89 -34.74 1.95
N ALA A 119 -18.93 -36.01 1.56
CA ALA A 119 -20.06 -36.89 1.84
C ALA A 119 -20.30 -37.10 3.35
N ASP A 120 -19.28 -36.95 4.18
CA ASP A 120 -19.36 -37.06 5.66
C ASP A 120 -19.86 -35.77 6.32
N GLN A 121 -19.78 -34.64 5.63
CA GLN A 121 -20.22 -33.32 6.11
C GLN A 121 -21.68 -33.01 5.76
N LYS A 122 -22.35 -33.89 5.00
CA LYS A 122 -23.77 -33.74 4.62
C LYS A 122 -24.66 -34.76 5.33
N PRO A 123 -25.92 -34.41 5.67
CA PRO A 123 -26.89 -35.39 6.12
C PRO A 123 -27.07 -36.54 5.10
N ALA A 124 -27.24 -37.77 5.59
CA ALA A 124 -27.23 -38.98 4.77
C ALA A 124 -28.29 -39.04 3.64
N GLN A 125 -29.32 -38.18 3.69
CA GLN A 125 -30.39 -38.10 2.69
C GLN A 125 -30.23 -36.92 1.70
N THR A 126 -29.09 -36.23 1.70
CA THR A 126 -28.85 -35.09 0.81
C THR A 126 -28.42 -35.53 -0.60
N ASN A 127 -29.36 -35.51 -1.54
CA ASN A 127 -29.13 -35.73 -2.97
C ASN A 127 -28.52 -34.49 -3.64
N GLY A 128 -27.29 -34.17 -3.25
CA GLY A 128 -26.42 -33.18 -3.89
C GLY A 128 -25.01 -33.75 -4.04
N GLY A 129 -24.39 -33.50 -5.20
CA GLY A 129 -22.98 -33.82 -5.45
C GLY A 129 -22.04 -32.76 -4.86
N ASN A 130 -20.73 -33.05 -4.86
CA ASN A 130 -19.64 -32.23 -4.32
C ASN A 130 -19.43 -30.91 -5.11
N GLN A 131 -20.44 -30.04 -5.17
CA GLN A 131 -20.34 -28.72 -5.77
C GLN A 131 -19.70 -27.73 -4.77
N PRO A 132 -18.69 -26.94 -5.19
CA PRO A 132 -18.12 -25.91 -4.33
C PRO A 132 -19.18 -24.86 -3.97
N VAL A 133 -19.32 -24.55 -2.69
CA VAL A 133 -20.11 -23.40 -2.24
C VAL A 133 -19.16 -22.22 -2.05
N HIS A 134 -19.49 -21.09 -2.68
CA HIS A 134 -18.78 -19.83 -2.44
C HIS A 134 -19.14 -19.29 -1.05
N ILE A 135 -18.12 -18.96 -0.25
CA ILE A 135 -18.29 -18.41 1.12
C ILE A 135 -18.10 -16.88 1.11
N ARG A 136 -17.88 -16.28 -0.06
CA ARG A 136 -17.73 -14.84 -0.22
C ARG A 136 -19.07 -14.20 -0.55
N ASP A 137 -19.47 -13.27 0.31
CA ASP A 137 -20.46 -12.25 -0.03
C ASP A 137 -19.97 -11.41 -1.24
N PRO A 138 -20.87 -10.72 -1.96
CA PRO A 138 -20.49 -9.84 -3.07
C PRO A 138 -19.44 -8.80 -2.64
N TYR A 139 -18.30 -8.77 -3.35
CA TYR A 139 -17.18 -7.89 -3.04
C TYR A 139 -16.75 -7.07 -4.26
N LEU A 140 -16.19 -5.89 -4.01
CA LEU A 140 -15.49 -5.08 -5.01
C LEU A 140 -13.98 -5.25 -4.83
N ALA A 141 -13.29 -5.68 -5.88
CA ALA A 141 -11.83 -5.78 -5.85
C ALA A 141 -11.21 -4.38 -5.97
N MET A 142 -10.29 -4.06 -5.06
CA MET A 142 -9.51 -2.83 -5.04
C MET A 142 -8.02 -3.17 -4.92
N THR A 143 -7.15 -2.26 -5.36
CA THR A 143 -5.71 -2.48 -5.39
C THR A 143 -5.09 -2.12 -4.05
N TRP A 144 -4.40 -3.09 -3.44
CA TRP A 144 -3.58 -2.86 -2.25
C TRP A 144 -2.15 -2.50 -2.66
N CYS A 145 -1.62 -1.43 -2.09
CA CYS A 145 -0.25 -0.97 -2.30
C CYS A 145 0.47 -0.77 -0.96
N ILE A 146 1.76 -1.10 -0.91
CA ILE A 146 2.65 -0.90 0.25
C ILE A 146 3.77 0.09 -0.09
N ALA A 147 4.05 1.02 0.84
CA ALA A 147 5.09 2.03 0.68
C ALA A 147 6.49 1.41 0.79
N LEU A 148 7.32 1.56 -0.24
CA LEU A 148 8.71 1.12 -0.25
C LEU A 148 9.65 2.17 0.36
N GLN A 149 9.26 3.44 0.27
CA GLN A 149 9.99 4.59 0.79
C GLN A 149 9.01 5.49 1.56
N GLY A 150 9.55 6.34 2.42
CA GLY A 150 8.76 7.14 3.35
C GLY A 150 9.53 7.49 4.61
N GLN A 151 8.84 8.00 5.63
CA GLN A 151 9.42 8.19 6.96
C GLN A 151 9.57 6.82 7.64
N TYR A 152 10.71 6.59 8.29
CA TYR A 152 10.88 5.39 9.10
C TYR A 152 10.04 5.56 10.39
N PRO A 153 9.11 4.66 10.71
CA PRO A 153 8.31 4.76 11.93
C PRO A 153 9.21 4.51 13.15
N SER A 154 9.65 5.59 13.79
CA SER A 154 10.30 5.51 15.10
C SER A 154 9.27 5.07 16.13
N HIS A 155 9.52 3.93 16.78
CA HIS A 155 8.82 3.61 18.02
C HIS A 155 9.11 4.70 19.07
N PRO A 156 8.14 5.03 19.96
CA PRO A 156 8.42 5.78 21.18
C PRO A 156 9.39 5.03 22.13
#